data_AF-A0A6L5K4K0-F1
#
_entry.id   AF-A0A6L5K4K0-F1
#
_cell.length_a   1.000
_cell.length_b   1.000
_cell.length_c   1.000
_cell.angle_alpha   90.00
_cell.angle_beta   90.00
_cell.angle_gamma   90.00
#
_symmetry.space_group_name_H-M   'P 1'
#
loop_
_entity.id
_entity.type
_entity.pdbx_description
1 polymer ?
#
loop_
_entity_poly.entity_id
_entity_poly.type
_entity_poly.pdbx_seq_one_letter_code
_entity_poly.pdbx_strand_id
1 'polypeptide(L)'
;MKTKILILALIYLLLLGSVFSAEKKEIANIDWRELFTEPSEIVYVIMKDGATFPCTSKHEVMVDMSIGRLEEKLRKVKGKNYSIKEIAIIIHNHRKKKSFSRSDYKQYWTLKSYGFDGRFLLYCHMTNKTYNIEDKTD
;
A
#
# COMPACT_ATOMS: atom_id res chain seq x y z
N MET A 1 -19.40 -14.06 39.10
CA MET A 1 -18.78 -14.52 37.83
C MET A 1 -18.96 -13.56 36.65
N LYS A 2 -20.03 -12.76 36.54
CA LYS A 2 -20.30 -11.92 35.35
C LYS A 2 -19.36 -10.72 35.17
N THR A 3 -18.76 -10.19 36.24
CA THR A 3 -17.94 -8.97 36.22
C THR A 3 -16.54 -9.16 35.63
N LYS A 4 -15.94 -10.36 35.74
CA LYS A 4 -14.59 -10.64 35.22
C LYS A 4 -14.55 -10.75 33.69
N ILE A 5 -15.64 -11.19 33.07
CA ILE A 5 -15.75 -11.35 31.61
C ILE A 5 -15.82 -9.97 30.92
N LEU A 6 -16.52 -9.02 31.54
CA LEU A 6 -16.67 -7.67 31.00
C LEU A 6 -15.34 -6.90 30.97
N ILE A 7 -14.49 -7.09 31.99
CA ILE A 7 -13.17 -6.45 32.09
C ILE A 7 -12.21 -7.02 31.03
N LEU A 8 -12.21 -8.34 30.81
CA LEU A 8 -11.39 -8.96 29.77
C LEU A 8 -11.80 -8.53 28.36
N ALA A 9 -13.11 -8.39 28.09
CA ALA A 9 -13.61 -7.88 26.82
C ALA A 9 -13.20 -6.42 26.57
N LEU A 10 -13.23 -5.56 27.62
CA LEU A 10 -12.80 -4.17 27.50
C LEU A 10 -11.28 -4.05 27.27
N ILE A 11 -10.46 -4.86 27.95
CA ILE A 11 -9.01 -4.87 27.75
C ILE A 11 -8.68 -5.35 26.33
N TYR A 12 -9.37 -6.37 25.83
CA TYR A 12 -9.17 -6.87 24.47
C TYR A 12 -9.55 -5.83 23.40
N LEU A 13 -10.67 -5.10 23.60
CA LEU A 13 -11.09 -4.01 22.72
C LEU A 13 -10.13 -2.81 22.76
N LEU A 14 -9.61 -2.46 23.93
CA LEU A 14 -8.60 -1.40 24.10
C LEU A 14 -7.28 -1.79 23.43
N LEU A 15 -6.83 -3.03 23.59
CA LEU A 15 -5.62 -3.55 22.96
C LEU A 15 -5.75 -3.55 21.43
N LEU A 16 -6.86 -4.04 20.88
CA LEU A 16 -7.13 -3.98 19.44
C LEU A 16 -7.15 -2.53 18.93
N GLY A 17 -7.85 -1.63 19.62
CA GLY A 17 -7.89 -0.21 19.25
C GLY A 17 -6.51 0.45 19.22
N SER A 18 -5.64 0.11 20.18
CA SER A 18 -4.27 0.62 20.23
C SER A 18 -3.35 0.03 19.16
N VAL A 19 -3.49 -1.26 18.82
CA VAL A 19 -2.71 -1.90 17.75
C VAL A 19 -3.10 -1.34 16.38
N PHE A 20 -4.39 -1.20 16.10
CA PHE A 20 -4.87 -0.56 14.86
C PHE A 20 -4.45 0.91 14.76
N SER A 21 -4.40 1.63 15.89
CA SER A 21 -3.96 3.03 15.90
C SER A 21 -2.44 3.18 15.74
N ALA A 22 -1.65 2.20 16.19
CA ALA A 22 -0.19 2.19 16.03
C ALA A 22 0.20 1.90 14.58
N GLU A 23 -0.41 0.88 13.94
CA GLU A 23 -0.18 0.55 12.52
C GLU A 23 -0.51 1.73 11.58
N LYS A 24 -1.59 2.48 11.87
CA LYS A 24 -1.92 3.69 11.10
C LYS A 24 -0.87 4.79 11.25
N LYS A 25 -0.25 4.91 12.44
CA LYS A 25 0.74 5.94 12.78
C LYS A 25 2.11 5.64 12.18
N GLU A 26 2.50 4.37 12.09
CA GLU A 26 3.82 3.96 11.62
C GLU A 26 4.00 4.18 10.11
N ILE A 27 2.96 3.93 9.31
CA ILE A 27 2.97 4.18 7.87
C ILE A 27 3.07 5.68 7.54
N ALA A 28 2.62 6.57 8.43
CA ALA A 28 2.58 8.01 8.17
C ALA A 28 3.97 8.67 8.13
N ASN A 29 5.02 7.99 8.62
CA ASN A 29 6.38 8.55 8.73
C ASN A 29 7.43 7.79 7.91
N ILE A 30 7.03 6.98 6.93
CA ILE A 30 7.99 6.31 6.05
C ILE A 30 8.68 7.36 5.17
N ASP A 31 10.00 7.47 5.27
CA ASP A 31 10.79 8.26 4.32
C ASP A 31 10.92 7.51 3.00
N TRP A 32 10.03 7.82 2.07
CA TRP A 32 9.97 7.18 0.76
C TRP A 32 11.22 7.38 -0.10
N ARG A 33 12.09 8.34 0.25
CA ARG A 33 13.36 8.59 -0.48
C ARG A 33 14.29 7.40 -0.44
N GLU A 34 14.32 6.67 0.68
CA GLU A 34 15.15 5.47 0.82
C GLU A 34 14.61 4.30 -0.01
N LEU A 35 13.30 4.29 -0.28
CA LEU A 35 12.65 3.25 -1.08
C LEU A 35 12.80 3.47 -2.58
N PHE A 36 12.84 4.72 -3.03
CA PHE A 36 12.94 5.09 -4.45
C PHE A 36 14.31 5.68 -4.78
N THR A 37 15.33 4.84 -4.79
CA THR A 37 16.70 5.28 -5.11
C THR A 37 16.96 5.37 -6.62
N GLU A 38 16.07 4.79 -7.44
CA GLU A 38 16.33 4.56 -8.84
C GLU A 38 15.89 5.69 -9.80
N PRO A 39 16.57 5.81 -10.95
CA PRO A 39 16.22 6.69 -12.04
C PRO A 39 15.07 6.14 -12.93
N SER A 40 14.19 5.25 -12.45
CA SER A 40 12.94 4.86 -13.16
C SER A 40 11.66 5.08 -12.33
N GLU A 41 10.49 5.07 -12.99
CA GLU A 41 9.20 4.94 -12.29
C GLU A 41 9.03 3.48 -11.85
N ILE A 42 8.73 3.30 -10.57
CA ILE A 42 8.64 2.05 -9.86
C ILE A 42 7.38 2.06 -9.02
N VAL A 43 6.74 0.90 -8.91
CA VAL A 43 5.71 0.69 -7.91
C VAL A 43 6.19 -0.32 -6.88
N TYR A 44 6.01 0.01 -5.61
CA TYR A 44 6.15 -0.92 -4.51
C TYR A 44 4.79 -1.32 -3.98
N VAL A 45 4.72 -2.58 -3.54
CA VAL A 45 3.61 -3.15 -2.80
C VAL A 45 4.12 -3.47 -1.40
N ILE A 46 3.39 -3.01 -0.39
CA ILE A 46 3.68 -3.23 1.02
C ILE A 46 2.49 -3.99 1.61
N MET A 47 2.76 -5.15 2.16
CA MET A 47 1.78 -6.04 2.79
C MET A 47 1.46 -5.57 4.21
N LYS A 48 0.32 -6.03 4.75
CA LYS A 48 -0.09 -5.77 6.15
C LYS A 48 0.89 -6.30 7.18
N ASP A 49 1.70 -7.32 6.86
CA ASP A 49 2.77 -7.82 7.71
C ASP A 49 4.12 -7.09 7.51
N GLY A 50 4.14 -6.00 6.73
CA GLY A 50 5.31 -5.18 6.46
C GLY A 50 6.20 -5.68 5.32
N ALA A 51 5.93 -6.85 4.74
CA ALA A 51 6.70 -7.33 3.59
C ALA A 51 6.58 -6.35 2.41
N THR A 52 7.71 -5.99 1.80
CA THR A 52 7.78 -4.98 0.74
C THR A 52 8.45 -5.56 -0.49
N PHE A 53 7.86 -5.37 -1.68
CA PHE A 53 8.45 -5.82 -2.94
C PHE A 53 8.08 -4.92 -4.13
N PRO A 54 8.96 -4.84 -5.14
CA PRO A 54 8.69 -4.04 -6.34
C PRO A 54 7.74 -4.76 -7.31
N CYS A 55 6.68 -4.09 -7.71
CA CYS A 55 5.70 -4.56 -8.69
C CYS A 55 6.12 -4.29 -10.14
N THR A 56 7.08 -3.40 -10.39
CA THR A 56 7.64 -3.16 -11.72
C THR A 56 9.14 -3.43 -11.76
N SER A 57 9.66 -3.80 -12.93
CA SER A 57 11.10 -3.99 -13.11
C SER A 57 11.77 -2.72 -13.66
N LYS A 58 13.09 -2.62 -13.49
CA LYS A 58 13.94 -1.49 -13.95
C LYS A 58 13.87 -1.22 -15.47
N HIS A 59 13.33 -2.16 -16.24
CA HIS A 59 13.26 -2.12 -17.70
C HIS A 59 11.86 -1.84 -18.24
N GLU A 60 10.87 -1.66 -17.37
CA GLU A 60 9.50 -1.44 -17.82
C GLU A 60 9.27 0.03 -18.14
N VAL A 61 8.89 0.29 -19.40
CA VAL A 61 8.54 1.62 -19.89
C VAL A 61 7.19 2.09 -19.33
N MET A 62 6.37 1.15 -18.82
CA MET A 62 5.07 1.43 -18.20
C MET A 62 4.85 0.54 -16.98
N VAL A 63 4.20 1.13 -15.98
CA VAL A 63 3.70 0.41 -14.80
C VAL A 63 2.47 -0.40 -15.17
N ASP A 64 2.58 -1.73 -15.10
CA ASP A 64 1.46 -2.66 -15.26
C ASP A 64 1.19 -3.39 -13.93
N MET A 65 0.09 -2.98 -13.29
CA MET A 65 -0.48 -3.65 -12.11
C MET A 65 -1.80 -4.35 -12.46
N SER A 66 -1.89 -4.95 -13.64
CA SER A 66 -3.00 -5.86 -13.93
C SER A 66 -3.11 -6.95 -12.85
N ILE A 67 -4.34 -7.32 -12.52
CA ILE A 67 -4.64 -8.22 -11.39
C ILE A 67 -3.87 -9.53 -11.51
N GLY A 68 -3.92 -10.20 -12.67
CA GLY A 68 -3.25 -11.49 -12.85
C GLY A 68 -1.75 -11.41 -12.63
N ARG A 69 -1.11 -10.31 -13.05
CA ARG A 69 0.32 -10.08 -12.86
C ARG A 69 0.66 -9.80 -11.39
N LEU A 70 -0.16 -9.00 -10.71
CA LEU A 70 0.00 -8.73 -9.28
C LEU A 70 -0.16 -10.03 -8.46
N GLU A 71 -1.19 -10.82 -8.72
CA GLU A 71 -1.39 -12.12 -8.09
C GLU A 71 -0.24 -13.09 -8.34
N GLU A 72 0.30 -13.13 -9.57
CA GLU A 72 1.47 -13.93 -9.89
C GLU A 72 2.68 -13.53 -9.04
N LYS A 73 2.94 -12.22 -8.89
CA LYS A 73 4.03 -11.72 -8.04
C LYS A 73 3.82 -12.07 -6.57
N LEU A 74 2.59 -11.90 -6.06
CA LEU A 74 2.23 -12.23 -4.68
C LEU A 74 2.46 -13.71 -4.37
N ARG A 75 2.09 -14.61 -5.29
CA ARG A 75 2.32 -16.06 -5.15
C ARG A 75 3.80 -16.46 -5.22
N LYS A 76 4.65 -15.66 -5.86
CA LYS A 76 6.09 -15.92 -5.96
C LYS A 76 6.87 -15.52 -4.71
N VAL A 77 6.24 -14.86 -3.73
CA VAL A 77 6.91 -14.54 -2.47
C VAL A 77 7.13 -15.83 -1.68
N LYS A 78 8.39 -16.19 -1.48
CA LYS A 78 8.78 -17.48 -0.88
C LYS A 78 8.15 -17.67 0.50
N GLY A 79 7.42 -18.78 0.67
CA GLY A 79 6.81 -19.16 1.95
C GLY A 79 5.59 -18.34 2.34
N LYS A 80 5.05 -17.53 1.42
CA LYS A 80 3.86 -16.70 1.63
C LYS A 80 2.89 -16.94 0.48
N ASN A 81 1.59 -16.98 0.77
CA ASN A 81 0.54 -17.06 -0.24
C ASN A 81 -0.32 -15.80 -0.13
N TYR A 82 0.31 -14.65 -0.42
CA TYR A 82 -0.36 -13.37 -0.28
C TYR A 82 -1.47 -13.19 -1.30
N SER A 83 -2.47 -12.41 -0.90
CA SER A 83 -3.60 -11.97 -1.70
C SER A 83 -3.67 -10.44 -1.75
N ILE A 84 -4.45 -9.92 -2.70
CA ILE A 84 -4.64 -8.47 -2.87
C ILE A 84 -5.24 -7.81 -1.61
N LYS A 85 -6.07 -8.54 -0.86
CA LYS A 85 -6.70 -8.07 0.39
C LYS A 85 -5.70 -7.86 1.53
N GLU A 86 -4.51 -8.42 1.42
CA GLU A 86 -3.44 -8.30 2.41
C GLU A 86 -2.49 -7.14 2.10
N ILE A 87 -2.68 -6.45 0.99
CA ILE A 87 -1.86 -5.28 0.64
C ILE A 87 -2.30 -4.10 1.51
N ALA A 88 -1.36 -3.53 2.27
CA ALA A 88 -1.57 -2.34 3.07
C ALA A 88 -1.36 -1.06 2.26
N ILE A 89 -0.34 -1.03 1.39
CA ILE A 89 0.03 0.13 0.61
C ILE A 89 0.49 -0.29 -0.78
N ILE A 90 0.07 0.46 -1.79
CA ILE A 90 0.68 0.51 -3.10
C ILE A 90 1.26 1.92 -3.24
N ILE A 91 2.54 2.06 -3.56
CA ILE A 91 3.17 3.37 -3.75
C ILE A 91 3.90 3.45 -5.08
N HIS A 92 3.55 4.45 -5.88
CA HIS A 92 4.07 4.71 -7.21
C HIS A 92 4.91 6.00 -7.18
N ASN A 93 6.19 5.97 -7.57
CA ASN A 93 6.95 7.20 -7.70
C ASN A 93 6.81 7.83 -9.09
N HIS A 94 6.58 9.15 -9.12
CA HIS A 94 6.59 9.96 -10.33
C HIS A 94 7.78 10.92 -10.32
N ARG A 95 8.41 11.07 -11.48
CA ARG A 95 9.52 12.02 -11.70
C ARG A 95 9.07 13.42 -12.11
N LYS A 96 7.81 13.57 -12.47
CA LYS A 96 7.21 14.83 -12.89
C LYS A 96 6.18 15.26 -11.86
N LYS A 97 5.90 16.56 -11.79
CA LYS A 97 4.82 17.14 -10.97
C LYS A 97 3.45 16.79 -11.57
N LYS A 98 3.15 15.49 -11.67
CA LYS A 98 1.89 14.97 -12.20
C LYS A 98 1.03 14.45 -11.06
N SER A 99 -0.27 14.74 -11.15
CA SER A 99 -1.32 14.03 -10.46
C SER A 99 -1.42 12.58 -10.97
N PHE A 100 -2.15 11.74 -10.25
CA PHE A 100 -2.49 10.39 -10.70
C PHE A 100 -3.03 10.43 -12.13
N SER A 101 -2.50 9.56 -12.99
CA SER A 101 -2.99 9.43 -14.35
C SER A 101 -4.37 8.76 -14.35
N ARG A 102 -5.12 8.89 -15.47
CA ARG A 102 -6.35 8.11 -15.68
C ARG A 102 -6.11 6.59 -15.57
N SER A 103 -4.92 6.13 -15.94
CA SER A 103 -4.53 4.73 -15.80
C SER A 103 -4.42 4.33 -14.33
N ASP A 104 -3.80 5.16 -13.49
CA ASP A 104 -3.68 4.92 -12.05
C ASP A 104 -5.08 4.78 -11.41
N TYR A 105 -6.01 5.68 -11.74
CA TYR A 105 -7.40 5.58 -11.25
C TYR A 105 -8.09 4.30 -11.72
N LYS A 106 -7.94 3.91 -12.99
CA LYS A 106 -8.54 2.67 -13.50
C LYS A 106 -7.98 1.44 -12.78
N GLN A 107 -6.66 1.40 -12.57
CA GLN A 107 -6.00 0.31 -11.84
C GLN A 107 -6.46 0.27 -10.38
N TYR A 108 -6.55 1.42 -9.72
CA TYR A 108 -7.07 1.54 -8.36
C TYR A 108 -8.48 0.96 -8.23
N TRP A 109 -9.42 1.39 -9.07
CA TRP A 109 -10.79 0.86 -9.01
C TRP A 109 -10.87 -0.63 -9.33
N THR A 110 -10.00 -1.12 -10.21
CA THR A 110 -9.87 -2.56 -10.46
C THR A 110 -9.36 -3.27 -9.19
N LEU A 111 -8.34 -2.76 -8.50
CA LEU A 111 -7.87 -3.35 -7.24
C LEU A 111 -8.97 -3.35 -6.16
N LYS A 112 -9.76 -2.27 -6.07
CA LYS A 112 -10.90 -2.19 -5.14
C LYS A 112 -11.92 -3.30 -5.40
N SER A 113 -12.24 -3.62 -6.66
CA SER A 113 -13.19 -4.69 -6.97
C SER A 113 -12.67 -6.09 -6.61
N TYR A 114 -11.36 -6.25 -6.43
CA TYR A 114 -10.71 -7.48 -5.95
C TYR A 114 -10.44 -7.49 -4.43
N GLY A 115 -10.99 -6.50 -3.71
CA GLY A 115 -10.96 -6.45 -2.24
C GLY A 115 -9.75 -5.72 -1.66
N PHE A 116 -9.02 -4.94 -2.44
CA PHE A 116 -8.00 -4.03 -1.92
C PHE A 116 -8.63 -2.99 -0.98
N ASP A 117 -8.16 -2.92 0.27
CA ASP A 117 -8.61 -1.98 1.29
C ASP A 117 -7.49 -1.06 1.81
N GLY A 118 -6.28 -1.20 1.26
CA GLY A 118 -5.12 -0.40 1.60
C GLY A 118 -5.09 0.99 0.94
N ARG A 119 -3.96 1.68 1.12
CA ARG A 119 -3.72 3.02 0.54
C ARG A 119 -3.01 2.90 -0.80
N PHE A 120 -3.46 3.68 -1.78
CA PHE A 120 -2.76 3.83 -3.06
C PHE A 120 -2.16 5.23 -3.10
N LEU A 121 -0.83 5.29 -3.08
CA LEU A 121 -0.05 6.50 -2.90
C LEU A 121 0.77 6.82 -4.14
N LEU A 122 1.00 8.10 -4.35
CA LEU A 122 1.97 8.62 -5.32
C LEU A 122 3.02 9.41 -4.58
N TYR A 123 4.29 9.08 -4.80
CA TYR A 123 5.43 9.85 -4.29
C TYR A 123 6.02 10.72 -5.41
N CYS A 124 6.06 12.03 -5.21
CA CYS A 124 6.62 12.96 -6.19
C CYS A 124 8.05 13.38 -5.81
N HIS A 125 9.04 12.89 -6.56
CA HIS A 125 10.46 13.18 -6.34
C HIS A 125 10.82 14.67 -6.38
N MET A 126 10.12 15.46 -7.18
CA MET A 126 10.40 16.89 -7.30
C MET A 126 9.96 17.70 -6.07
N THR A 127 8.94 17.24 -5.36
CA THR A 127 8.33 17.98 -4.25
C THR A 127 8.53 17.31 -2.90
N ASN A 128 9.03 16.07 -2.88
CA ASN A 128 9.10 15.20 -1.70
C ASN A 128 7.76 15.06 -0.99
N LYS A 129 6.65 15.12 -1.75
CA LYS A 129 5.30 14.96 -1.23
C LYS A 129 4.72 13.62 -1.65
N THR A 130 3.87 13.10 -0.78
CA THR A 130 3.06 11.91 -1.03
C THR A 130 1.60 12.30 -1.14
N TYR A 131 0.91 11.75 -2.13
CA TYR A 131 -0.49 12.00 -2.42
C TYR A 131 -1.25 10.69 -2.30
N ASN A 132 -2.47 10.70 -1.75
CA ASN A 132 -3.36 9.55 -1.75
C ASN A 132 -4.35 9.67 -2.90
N ILE A 133 -4.58 8.58 -3.64
CA ILE A 133 -5.46 8.60 -4.82
C ILE A 133 -6.92 8.95 -4.47
N GLU A 134 -7.33 8.68 -3.24
CA GLU A 134 -8.68 8.98 -2.75
C GLU A 134 -8.89 10.46 -2.41
N ASP A 135 -7.81 11.22 -2.19
CA ASP A 135 -7.90 12.64 -1.81
C ASP A 135 -8.38 13.53 -2.96
N LYS A 136 -8.63 12.95 -4.15
CA LYS A 136 -9.07 13.64 -5.39
C LYS A 136 -8.36 14.98 -5.55
N THR A 137 -7.06 14.93 -5.86
CA THR A 137 -6.36 16.14 -6.25
C THR A 137 -6.77 16.51 -7.67
N ASP A 138 -7.58 17.55 -7.79
CA ASP A 138 -7.97 18.21 -9.04
C ASP A 138 -6.75 18.62 -9.89
#